data_AF-A0A165XS99-F1
#
_entry.id   AF-A0A165XS99-F1
#
_cell.length_a   1.000
_cell.length_b   1.000
_cell.length_c   1.000
_cell.angle_alpha   90.00
_cell.angle_beta   90.00
_cell.angle_gamma   90.00
#
_symmetry.space_group_name_H-M   'P 1'
#
loop_
_entity.id
_entity.type
_entity.pdbx_description
1 polymer ?
#
loop_
_entity_poly.entity_id
_entity_poly.type
_entity_poly.pdbx_seq_one_letter_code
_entity_poly.pdbx_strand_id
1 'polypeptide(L)'
;MAAVVSVAQNLESLSLEKKPVVEEEKPFDLEAARKRFVGDIELPESQEPLLQESKRRFVLFPIQYPEIWQMYKKAEASFWTAEEMDLSKDLHDWHTRLNDNERHFISHVLAFFAASDGIVNENLLERFSNEVQAAEARCFYGFQIMMENIHSETYSLLIDTYIKDPNQRDYLFDAIETIPCIKKKADWALRWITDEESTFGERLVAFAAVEGIFFSGSFASIFWLKKRGLMPGLTFSNELISRDEGMHTDFACLLFSHLRKRPHPNTVRKIITEAVAIEQEFLTDALPVGLIGMNADLMCQYIECVADRLLLALGCEKKYDSPNPFDFMDMISLQGKTNFFEKRVSDYSKAGVKSDIGGPTSDAKLLYVLLESLAGGLSSDYFSPTARSMRTSSRATFLILLSPLLHILVSSTSHMYFTPSHCHR
;
A
#
# COMPACT_ATOMS: atom_id res chain seq x y z
N MET A 1 -58.30 -10.66 8.92
CA MET A 1 -57.95 -10.07 10.23
C MET A 1 -57.25 -11.09 11.15
N ALA A 2 -56.28 -11.86 10.63
CA ALA A 2 -55.58 -12.92 11.38
C ALA A 2 -54.04 -12.87 11.26
N ALA A 3 -53.49 -11.94 10.47
CA ALA A 3 -52.06 -11.79 10.22
C ALA A 3 -51.38 -10.65 11.01
N VAL A 4 -52.15 -9.88 11.79
CA VAL A 4 -51.66 -8.69 12.52
C VAL A 4 -51.38 -9.00 14.01
N VAL A 5 -51.95 -10.08 14.55
CA VAL A 5 -51.79 -10.45 15.98
C VAL A 5 -50.46 -11.19 16.23
N SER A 6 -49.91 -11.88 15.22
CA SER A 6 -48.66 -12.66 15.34
C SER A 6 -47.39 -11.82 15.48
N VAL A 7 -47.42 -10.53 15.12
CA VAL A 7 -46.23 -9.65 15.22
C VAL A 7 -46.11 -9.02 16.60
N ALA A 8 -47.24 -8.78 17.29
CA ALA A 8 -47.24 -8.17 18.62
C ALA A 8 -46.68 -9.09 19.72
N GLN A 9 -46.83 -10.40 19.59
CA GLN A 9 -46.39 -11.37 20.62
C GLN A 9 -44.90 -11.74 20.56
N ASN A 10 -44.18 -11.35 19.50
CA ASN A 10 -42.73 -11.56 19.37
C ASN A 10 -41.89 -10.32 19.73
N LEU A 11 -42.53 -9.22 20.17
CA LEU A 11 -41.83 -7.98 20.57
C LEU A 11 -41.69 -7.83 22.09
N GLU A 12 -42.41 -8.61 22.90
CA GLU A 12 -42.32 -8.58 24.38
C GLU A 12 -41.27 -9.56 24.95
N SER A 13 -40.62 -10.38 24.13
CA SER A 13 -39.60 -11.36 24.55
C SER A 13 -38.15 -10.90 24.33
N LEU A 14 -37.93 -9.70 23.81
CA LEU A 14 -36.61 -9.16 23.44
C LEU A 14 -36.10 -8.03 24.36
N SER A 15 -36.81 -7.71 25.44
CA SER A 15 -36.49 -6.65 26.41
C SER A 15 -35.94 -7.16 27.75
N LEU A 16 -35.26 -8.31 27.74
CA LEU A 16 -34.37 -8.66 28.86
C LEU A 16 -33.08 -7.87 28.75
N GLU A 17 -33.09 -6.66 29.33
CA GLU A 17 -31.88 -5.89 29.61
C GLU A 17 -30.89 -6.78 30.37
N LYS A 18 -29.84 -7.27 29.67
CA LYS A 18 -28.64 -7.73 30.35
C LYS A 18 -28.07 -6.54 31.09
N LYS A 19 -28.26 -6.50 32.41
CA LYS A 19 -27.49 -5.59 33.26
C LYS A 19 -26.01 -5.73 32.87
N PRO A 20 -25.26 -4.61 32.72
CA PRO A 20 -23.84 -4.72 32.51
C PRO A 20 -23.27 -5.52 33.68
N VAL A 21 -22.63 -6.65 33.36
CA VAL A 21 -21.73 -7.29 34.31
C VAL A 21 -20.60 -6.28 34.47
N VAL A 22 -20.56 -5.64 35.64
CA VAL A 22 -19.39 -4.89 36.06
C VAL A 22 -18.33 -5.95 36.30
N GLU A 23 -17.55 -6.26 35.27
CA GLU A 23 -16.30 -6.96 35.48
C GLU A 23 -15.49 -6.12 36.46
N GLU A 24 -15.07 -6.72 37.57
CA GLU A 24 -14.18 -6.06 38.50
C GLU A 24 -12.87 -5.77 37.74
N GLU A 25 -12.64 -4.50 37.39
CA GLU A 25 -11.41 -4.07 36.75
C GLU A 25 -10.23 -4.57 37.59
N LYS A 26 -9.48 -5.54 37.06
CA LYS A 26 -8.27 -6.03 37.72
C LYS A 26 -7.38 -4.81 37.98
N PRO A 27 -6.87 -4.64 39.22
CA PRO A 27 -6.06 -3.47 39.55
C PRO A 27 -4.88 -3.38 38.59
N PHE A 28 -4.75 -2.23 37.93
CA PHE A 28 -3.74 -1.99 36.89
C PHE A 28 -2.33 -2.22 37.45
N ASP A 29 -1.68 -3.30 37.01
CA ASP A 29 -0.31 -3.61 37.41
C ASP A 29 0.67 -2.70 36.66
N LEU A 30 0.92 -1.54 37.25
CA LEU A 30 1.86 -0.53 36.76
C LEU A 30 3.28 -1.08 36.56
N GLU A 31 3.70 -2.08 37.34
CA GLU A 31 5.04 -2.66 37.30
C GLU A 31 5.19 -3.71 36.18
N ALA A 32 4.13 -4.47 35.89
CA ALA A 32 4.03 -5.26 34.67
C ALA A 32 3.95 -4.37 33.43
N ALA A 33 3.14 -3.30 33.48
CA ALA A 33 2.96 -2.37 32.36
C ALA A 33 4.28 -1.66 31.98
N ARG A 34 5.09 -1.25 32.97
CA ARG A 34 6.45 -0.67 32.76
C ARG A 34 7.45 -1.63 32.11
N LYS A 35 7.24 -2.95 32.21
CA LYS A 35 8.10 -3.96 31.57
C LYS A 35 7.68 -4.24 30.13
N ARG A 36 6.40 -4.03 29.79
CA ARG A 36 5.84 -4.24 28.44
C ARG A 36 5.81 -2.98 27.58
N PHE A 37 5.71 -1.78 28.17
CA PHE A 37 5.52 -0.51 27.47
C PHE A 37 6.44 0.62 27.93
N VAL A 38 6.60 1.65 27.10
CA VAL A 38 7.28 2.93 27.37
C VAL A 38 6.43 4.12 26.89
N GLY A 39 6.72 5.32 27.40
CA GLY A 39 5.94 6.52 27.13
C GLY A 39 4.74 6.66 28.08
N ASP A 40 3.57 7.00 27.55
CA ASP A 40 2.34 7.21 28.33
C ASP A 40 1.69 5.86 28.72
N ILE A 41 2.36 5.08 29.59
CA ILE A 41 2.01 3.68 29.92
C ILE A 41 0.57 3.49 30.43
N GLU A 42 0.03 4.49 31.13
CA GLU A 42 -1.34 4.53 31.67
C GLU A 42 -2.40 4.88 30.61
N LEU A 43 -2.01 5.33 29.41
CA LEU A 43 -2.94 5.64 28.32
C LEU A 43 -3.68 4.37 27.87
N PRO A 44 -5.03 4.38 27.82
CA PRO A 44 -5.80 3.34 27.14
C PRO A 44 -5.56 3.41 25.63
N GLU A 45 -5.47 2.26 24.96
CA GLU A 45 -5.18 2.20 23.52
C GLU A 45 -6.22 2.96 22.66
N SER A 46 -7.49 2.94 23.06
CA SER A 46 -8.58 3.71 22.43
C SER A 46 -8.42 5.24 22.55
N GLN A 47 -7.43 5.73 23.30
CA GLN A 47 -7.08 7.14 23.43
C GLN A 47 -5.77 7.50 22.70
N GLU A 48 -5.15 6.56 21.97
CA GLU A 48 -4.04 6.88 21.07
C GLU A 48 -4.51 7.83 19.95
N PRO A 49 -3.73 8.87 19.56
CA PRO A 49 -4.18 9.87 18.58
C PRO A 49 -4.55 9.31 17.20
N LEU A 50 -4.04 8.13 16.84
CA LEU A 50 -4.36 7.44 15.59
C LEU A 50 -5.63 6.58 15.68
N LEU A 51 -6.02 6.16 16.88
CA LEU A 51 -7.09 5.18 17.15
C LEU A 51 -8.34 5.81 17.76
N GLN A 52 -8.24 7.03 18.29
CA GLN A 52 -9.37 7.74 18.88
C GLN A 52 -10.48 8.03 17.85
N GLU A 53 -11.70 7.57 18.14
CA GLU A 53 -12.86 7.75 17.24
C GLU A 53 -13.11 9.22 16.86
N SER A 54 -13.13 9.50 15.55
CA SER A 54 -13.38 10.82 15.01
C SER A 54 -14.69 10.89 14.24
N LYS A 55 -15.64 11.70 14.74
CA LYS A 55 -16.87 12.05 14.01
C LYS A 55 -16.61 12.82 12.70
N ARG A 56 -15.37 13.30 12.48
CA ARG A 56 -14.94 14.00 11.26
C ARG A 56 -14.25 13.08 10.24
N ARG A 57 -14.21 11.76 10.44
CA ARG A 57 -13.57 10.77 9.53
C ARG A 57 -13.96 10.87 8.04
N PHE A 58 -15.12 11.45 7.73
CA PHE A 58 -15.63 11.62 6.38
C PHE A 58 -15.17 12.91 5.67
N VAL A 59 -14.42 13.78 6.34
CA VAL A 59 -13.95 15.06 5.78
C VAL A 59 -12.42 15.11 5.88
N LEU A 60 -11.76 14.98 4.74
CA LEU A 60 -10.30 14.94 4.64
C LEU A 60 -9.62 16.28 4.98
N PHE A 61 -10.28 17.41 4.71
CA PHE A 61 -9.71 18.74 4.92
C PHE A 61 -10.27 19.45 6.17
N PRO A 62 -9.45 20.22 6.90
CA PRO A 62 -8.01 20.42 6.71
C PRO A 62 -7.20 19.21 7.16
N ILE A 63 -6.11 18.90 6.44
CA ILE A 63 -5.15 17.84 6.80
C ILE A 63 -4.62 18.09 8.22
N GLN A 64 -4.69 17.05 9.07
CA GLN A 64 -4.22 17.05 10.46
C GLN A 64 -2.81 16.45 10.58
N TYR A 65 -2.47 15.49 9.71
CA TYR A 65 -1.17 14.78 9.70
C TYR A 65 -0.45 14.97 8.35
N PRO A 66 0.24 16.10 8.12
CA PRO A 66 0.89 16.41 6.84
C PRO A 66 1.93 15.37 6.40
N GLU A 67 2.69 14.81 7.33
CA GLU A 67 3.68 13.75 7.11
C GLU A 67 3.06 12.43 6.63
N ILE A 68 1.94 12.00 7.24
CA ILE A 68 1.15 10.84 6.80
C ILE A 68 0.58 11.11 5.39
N TRP A 69 0.07 12.31 5.14
CA TRP A 69 -0.43 12.71 3.83
C TRP A 69 0.66 12.77 2.75
N GLN A 70 1.88 13.20 3.10
CA GLN A 70 3.03 13.18 2.20
C GLN A 70 3.44 11.76 1.82
N MET A 71 3.40 10.81 2.76
CA MET A 71 3.60 9.39 2.46
C MET A 71 2.52 8.86 1.50
N TYR A 72 1.24 9.20 1.71
CA TYR A 72 0.17 8.84 0.76
C TYR A 72 0.44 9.41 -0.64
N LYS A 73 0.83 10.69 -0.75
CA LYS A 73 1.16 11.30 -2.05
C LYS A 73 2.43 10.76 -2.70
N LYS A 74 3.40 10.27 -1.92
CA LYS A 74 4.57 9.53 -2.41
C LYS A 74 4.17 8.17 -2.99
N ALA A 75 3.25 7.45 -2.34
CA ALA A 75 2.70 6.19 -2.84
C ALA A 75 1.86 6.40 -4.11
N GLU A 76 0.92 7.35 -4.09
CA GLU A 76 0.05 7.72 -5.22
C GLU A 76 0.86 8.07 -6.49
N ALA A 77 1.97 8.81 -6.34
CA ALA A 77 2.88 9.15 -7.43
C ALA A 77 3.70 7.95 -7.98
N SER A 78 3.71 6.82 -7.26
CA SER A 78 4.50 5.62 -7.57
C SER A 78 3.70 4.50 -8.25
N PHE A 79 2.37 4.68 -8.41
CA PHE A 79 1.42 3.75 -9.05
C PHE A 79 1.96 3.06 -10.30
N TRP A 80 1.72 1.76 -10.44
CA TRP A 80 2.07 0.98 -11.63
C TRP A 80 1.09 -0.19 -11.82
N THR A 81 1.08 -0.83 -12.99
CA THR A 81 0.26 -2.02 -13.26
C THR A 81 1.08 -3.18 -13.82
N ALA A 82 0.57 -4.40 -13.71
CA ALA A 82 1.24 -5.62 -14.16
C ALA A 82 1.57 -5.60 -15.67
N GLU A 83 0.80 -4.88 -16.49
CA GLU A 83 1.05 -4.74 -17.93
C GLU A 83 2.26 -3.85 -18.28
N GLU A 84 2.85 -3.14 -17.31
CA GLU A 84 4.16 -2.48 -17.51
C GLU A 84 5.32 -3.49 -17.61
N MET A 85 5.09 -4.78 -17.31
CA MET A 85 6.11 -5.85 -17.30
C MET A 85 6.33 -6.51 -18.68
N ASP A 86 7.48 -6.26 -19.31
CA ASP A 86 7.92 -6.99 -20.52
C ASP A 86 8.57 -8.34 -20.14
N LEU A 87 7.77 -9.40 -20.13
CA LEU A 87 8.23 -10.77 -19.88
C LEU A 87 8.75 -11.50 -21.14
N SER A 88 8.84 -10.83 -22.30
CA SER A 88 9.13 -11.49 -23.59
C SER A 88 10.50 -12.18 -23.67
N LYS A 89 11.48 -11.68 -22.91
CA LYS A 89 12.85 -12.23 -22.86
C LYS A 89 13.04 -13.24 -21.74
N ASP A 90 12.20 -13.19 -20.71
CA ASP A 90 12.35 -14.01 -19.52
C ASP A 90 12.16 -15.49 -19.80
N LEU A 91 11.21 -15.85 -20.69
CA LEU A 91 11.05 -17.22 -21.15
C LEU A 91 12.30 -17.77 -21.85
N HIS A 92 13.07 -16.93 -22.55
CA HIS A 92 14.34 -17.35 -23.13
C HIS A 92 15.35 -17.63 -22.02
N ASP A 93 15.60 -16.66 -21.14
CA ASP A 93 16.53 -16.80 -20.02
C ASP A 93 16.21 -18.01 -19.13
N TRP A 94 14.92 -18.20 -18.81
CA TRP A 94 14.38 -19.30 -18.01
C TRP A 94 14.73 -20.68 -18.55
N HIS A 95 14.65 -20.86 -19.87
CA HIS A 95 14.91 -22.15 -20.52
C HIS A 95 16.37 -22.34 -20.96
N THR A 96 17.10 -21.28 -21.33
CA THR A 96 18.41 -21.40 -21.99
C THR A 96 19.61 -20.93 -21.16
N ARG A 97 19.39 -20.08 -20.15
CA ARG A 97 20.47 -19.45 -19.36
C ARG A 97 20.43 -19.78 -17.88
N LEU A 98 19.26 -20.12 -17.34
CA LEU A 98 19.15 -20.66 -15.98
C LEU A 98 19.43 -22.16 -15.93
N ASN A 99 19.97 -22.62 -14.81
CA ASN A 99 20.09 -24.04 -14.46
C ASN A 99 18.90 -24.51 -13.58
N ASP A 100 18.82 -25.81 -13.29
CA ASP A 100 17.68 -26.38 -12.54
C ASP A 100 17.60 -25.89 -11.09
N ASN A 101 18.73 -25.65 -10.43
CA ASN A 101 18.77 -25.10 -9.06
C ASN A 101 18.26 -23.65 -9.05
N GLU A 102 18.58 -22.86 -10.07
CA GLU A 102 18.12 -21.48 -10.21
C GLU A 102 16.61 -21.42 -10.49
N ARG A 103 16.10 -22.27 -11.39
CA ARG A 103 14.65 -22.42 -11.61
C ARG A 103 13.92 -22.87 -10.35
N HIS A 104 14.47 -23.85 -9.64
CA HIS A 104 13.92 -24.34 -8.37
C HIS A 104 13.84 -23.20 -7.33
N PHE A 105 14.95 -22.49 -7.11
CA PHE A 105 15.00 -21.33 -6.20
C PHE A 105 13.97 -20.25 -6.57
N ILE A 106 13.97 -19.79 -7.83
CA ILE A 106 13.07 -18.71 -8.26
C ILE A 106 11.60 -19.14 -8.17
N SER A 107 11.25 -20.36 -8.57
CA SER A 107 9.87 -20.86 -8.48
C SER A 107 9.34 -20.91 -7.04
N HIS A 108 10.19 -21.28 -6.07
CA HIS A 108 9.80 -21.35 -4.66
C HIS A 108 9.76 -19.95 -4.00
N VAL A 109 10.63 -19.02 -4.42
CA VAL A 109 10.54 -17.61 -4.02
C VAL A 109 9.25 -16.97 -4.54
N LEU A 110 8.88 -17.19 -5.81
CA LEU A 110 7.63 -16.66 -6.38
C LEU A 110 6.39 -17.25 -5.70
N ALA A 111 6.40 -18.55 -5.41
CA ALA A 111 5.34 -19.23 -4.66
C ALA A 111 5.15 -18.65 -3.24
N PHE A 112 6.27 -18.37 -2.55
CA PHE A 112 6.25 -17.72 -1.24
C PHE A 112 5.62 -16.32 -1.31
N PHE A 113 6.01 -15.51 -2.29
CA PHE A 113 5.42 -14.18 -2.50
C PHE A 113 3.93 -14.24 -2.78
N ALA A 114 3.50 -14.97 -3.83
CA ALA A 114 2.11 -15.05 -4.26
C ALA A 114 1.14 -15.46 -3.13
N ALA A 115 1.59 -16.34 -2.23
CA ALA A 115 0.81 -16.80 -1.10
C ALA A 115 0.84 -15.83 0.11
N SER A 116 1.90 -15.04 0.27
CA SER A 116 2.07 -14.13 1.41
C SER A 116 1.33 -12.80 1.25
N ASP A 117 1.28 -12.24 0.04
CA ASP A 117 0.56 -10.98 -0.25
C ASP A 117 -0.92 -11.07 0.16
N GLY A 118 -1.55 -12.24 -0.01
CA GLY A 118 -2.91 -12.50 0.47
C GLY A 118 -3.05 -12.35 1.99
N ILE A 119 -2.09 -12.88 2.76
CA ILE A 119 -2.08 -12.77 4.23
C ILE A 119 -1.86 -11.31 4.67
N VAL A 120 -0.99 -10.58 3.98
CA VAL A 120 -0.73 -9.14 4.21
C VAL A 120 -2.02 -8.33 3.98
N ASN A 121 -2.72 -8.60 2.88
CA ASN A 121 -3.93 -7.88 2.51
C ASN A 121 -5.09 -8.09 3.50
N GLU A 122 -5.31 -9.33 3.97
CA GLU A 122 -6.29 -9.60 5.04
C GLU A 122 -5.95 -8.85 6.33
N ASN A 123 -4.68 -8.80 6.74
CA ASN A 123 -4.24 -8.03 7.91
C ASN A 123 -4.54 -6.52 7.76
N LEU A 124 -4.26 -5.96 6.58
CA LEU A 124 -4.53 -4.54 6.27
C LEU A 124 -6.03 -4.23 6.29
N LEU A 125 -6.85 -5.10 5.70
CA LEU A 125 -8.30 -4.96 5.58
C LEU A 125 -9.03 -5.18 6.90
N GLU A 126 -8.75 -6.28 7.60
CA GLU A 126 -9.47 -6.64 8.84
C GLU A 126 -9.02 -5.79 10.03
N ARG A 127 -7.71 -5.51 10.16
CA ARG A 127 -7.13 -4.84 11.33
C ARG A 127 -6.82 -3.37 11.06
N PHE A 128 -5.72 -3.07 10.38
CA PHE A 128 -5.13 -1.72 10.38
C PHE A 128 -6.04 -0.64 9.80
N SER A 129 -6.68 -0.90 8.66
CA SER A 129 -7.58 0.06 7.99
C SER A 129 -8.90 0.30 8.77
N ASN A 130 -9.30 -0.65 9.61
CA ASN A 130 -10.49 -0.52 10.47
C ASN A 130 -10.17 0.21 11.78
N GLU A 131 -9.06 -0.15 12.43
CA GLU A 131 -8.64 0.39 13.73
C GLU A 131 -8.20 1.87 13.61
N VAL A 132 -7.45 2.24 12.56
CA VAL A 132 -6.96 3.61 12.40
C VAL A 132 -8.08 4.58 11.98
N GLN A 133 -8.18 5.69 12.72
CA GLN A 133 -9.21 6.74 12.57
C GLN A 133 -8.71 7.99 11.83
N ALA A 134 -7.39 8.15 11.68
CA ALA A 134 -6.79 9.22 10.89
C ALA A 134 -7.09 9.05 9.40
N ALA A 135 -7.75 10.03 8.77
CA ALA A 135 -8.23 9.93 7.39
C ALA A 135 -7.07 9.78 6.39
N GLU A 136 -5.97 10.48 6.64
CA GLU A 136 -4.75 10.45 5.85
C GLU A 136 -4.10 9.06 5.84
N ALA A 137 -4.10 8.38 6.99
CA ALA A 137 -3.55 7.03 7.12
C ALA A 137 -4.45 5.99 6.43
N ARG A 138 -5.77 6.16 6.51
CA ARG A 138 -6.72 5.34 5.75
C ARG A 138 -6.59 5.54 4.23
N CYS A 139 -6.23 6.74 3.77
CA CYS A 139 -5.89 6.97 2.37
C CYS A 139 -4.61 6.23 1.96
N PHE A 140 -3.57 6.21 2.82
CA PHE A 140 -2.38 5.39 2.58
C PHE A 140 -2.74 3.90 2.50
N TYR A 141 -3.42 3.35 3.51
CA TYR A 141 -3.77 1.93 3.53
C TYR A 141 -4.70 1.53 2.36
N GLY A 142 -5.64 2.39 1.96
CA GLY A 142 -6.47 2.14 0.78
C GLY A 142 -5.67 2.07 -0.53
N PHE A 143 -4.58 2.83 -0.63
CA PHE A 143 -3.66 2.73 -1.77
C PHE A 143 -2.73 1.52 -1.66
N GLN A 144 -2.21 1.21 -0.46
CA GLN A 144 -1.41 0.01 -0.21
C GLN A 144 -2.19 -1.25 -0.58
N ILE A 145 -3.40 -1.45 -0.04
CA ILE A 145 -4.29 -2.57 -0.35
C ILE A 145 -4.51 -2.74 -1.87
N MET A 146 -4.63 -1.63 -2.60
CA MET A 146 -4.74 -1.66 -4.06
C MET A 146 -3.43 -2.11 -4.73
N MET A 147 -2.27 -1.67 -4.24
CA MET A 147 -0.97 -2.11 -4.74
C MET A 147 -0.67 -3.58 -4.40
N GLU A 148 -1.03 -4.08 -3.21
CA GLU A 148 -0.86 -5.52 -2.87
C GLU A 148 -1.65 -6.44 -3.82
N ASN A 149 -2.81 -6.00 -4.31
CA ASN A 149 -3.53 -6.74 -5.34
C ASN A 149 -2.73 -6.82 -6.66
N ILE A 150 -2.01 -5.75 -7.01
CA ILE A 150 -1.14 -5.69 -8.21
C ILE A 150 0.15 -6.49 -7.99
N HIS A 151 0.67 -6.54 -6.76
CA HIS A 151 1.77 -7.43 -6.37
C HIS A 151 1.36 -8.90 -6.56
N SER A 152 0.22 -9.29 -5.99
CA SER A 152 -0.34 -10.65 -6.09
C SER A 152 -0.65 -11.05 -7.54
N GLU A 153 -1.23 -10.15 -8.35
CA GLU A 153 -1.40 -10.34 -9.79
C GLU A 153 -0.05 -10.55 -10.50
N THR A 154 0.94 -9.71 -10.20
CA THR A 154 2.27 -9.78 -10.80
C THR A 154 2.98 -11.09 -10.48
N TYR A 155 2.97 -11.55 -9.23
CA TYR A 155 3.54 -12.85 -8.87
C TYR A 155 2.80 -14.02 -9.52
N SER A 156 1.46 -13.96 -9.59
CA SER A 156 0.65 -14.97 -10.28
C SER A 156 0.96 -15.03 -11.78
N LEU A 157 1.12 -13.87 -12.44
CA LEU A 157 1.51 -13.75 -13.84
C LEU A 157 2.93 -14.30 -14.09
N LEU A 158 3.88 -14.03 -13.19
CA LEU A 158 5.25 -14.57 -13.26
C LEU A 158 5.23 -16.11 -13.14
N ILE A 159 4.47 -16.66 -12.20
CA ILE A 159 4.29 -18.11 -12.03
C ILE A 159 3.67 -18.74 -13.27
N ASP A 160 2.54 -18.23 -13.78
CA ASP A 160 1.90 -18.78 -14.98
C ASP A 160 2.80 -18.64 -16.23
N THR A 161 3.58 -17.55 -16.31
CA THR A 161 4.55 -17.34 -17.39
C THR A 161 5.64 -18.40 -17.36
N TYR A 162 6.28 -18.66 -16.22
CA TYR A 162 7.46 -19.53 -16.15
C TYR A 162 7.13 -21.03 -15.95
N ILE A 163 6.04 -21.35 -15.26
CA ILE A 163 5.67 -22.71 -14.86
C ILE A 163 4.55 -23.24 -15.78
N LYS A 164 4.94 -24.05 -16.77
CA LYS A 164 4.02 -24.57 -17.81
C LYS A 164 3.40 -25.93 -17.49
N ASP A 165 3.90 -26.67 -16.48
CA ASP A 165 3.19 -27.85 -15.97
C ASP A 165 2.10 -27.40 -14.99
N PRO A 166 0.81 -27.70 -15.24
CA PRO A 166 -0.26 -27.37 -14.31
C PRO A 166 -0.07 -27.98 -12.92
N ASN A 167 0.44 -29.22 -12.84
CA ASN A 167 0.58 -29.90 -11.54
C ASN A 167 1.65 -29.22 -10.67
N GLN A 168 2.79 -28.86 -11.25
CA GLN A 168 3.81 -28.05 -10.58
C GLN A 168 3.27 -26.67 -10.17
N ARG A 169 2.46 -26.03 -11.03
CA ARG A 169 1.88 -24.72 -10.73
C ARG A 169 0.88 -24.77 -9.58
N ASP A 170 -0.03 -25.74 -9.59
CA ASP A 170 -1.02 -25.93 -8.53
C ASP A 170 -0.32 -26.20 -7.19
N TYR A 171 0.71 -27.07 -7.17
CA TYR A 171 1.57 -27.30 -6.00
C TYR A 171 2.24 -26.03 -5.46
N LEU A 172 2.65 -25.11 -6.34
CA LEU A 172 3.28 -23.83 -5.97
C LEU A 172 2.26 -22.78 -5.52
N PHE A 173 1.01 -22.82 -5.98
CA PHE A 173 -0.04 -21.95 -5.44
C PHE A 173 -0.52 -22.42 -4.05
N ASP A 174 -0.53 -23.73 -3.80
CA ASP A 174 -0.84 -24.31 -2.48
C ASP A 174 0.35 -24.27 -1.49
N ALA A 175 1.37 -23.44 -1.74
CA ALA A 175 2.65 -23.43 -1.04
C ALA A 175 2.59 -23.26 0.50
N ILE A 176 1.58 -22.58 1.04
CA ILE A 176 1.36 -22.46 2.49
C ILE A 176 1.07 -23.82 3.14
N GLU A 177 0.42 -24.73 2.45
CA GLU A 177 0.11 -26.07 2.94
C GLU A 177 1.14 -27.11 2.49
N THR A 178 1.77 -26.93 1.34
CA THR A 178 2.69 -27.91 0.76
C THR A 178 4.17 -27.70 1.14
N ILE A 179 4.60 -26.47 1.50
CA ILE A 179 6.01 -26.13 1.73
C ILE A 179 6.23 -25.68 3.20
N PRO A 180 6.88 -26.51 4.06
CA PRO A 180 6.96 -26.25 5.50
C PRO A 180 7.60 -24.92 5.92
N CYS A 181 8.60 -24.42 5.18
CA CYS A 181 9.26 -23.15 5.51
C CYS A 181 8.40 -21.93 5.17
N ILE A 182 7.54 -22.03 4.15
CA ILE A 182 6.52 -21.03 3.82
C ILE A 182 5.43 -21.05 4.89
N LYS A 183 4.97 -22.25 5.28
CA LYS A 183 4.02 -22.43 6.39
C LYS A 183 4.52 -21.77 7.68
N LYS A 184 5.79 -21.98 8.05
CA LYS A 184 6.40 -21.38 9.26
C LYS A 184 6.35 -19.84 9.26
N LYS A 185 6.58 -19.20 8.11
CA LYS A 185 6.45 -17.74 7.96
C LYS A 185 4.98 -17.29 8.05
N ALA A 186 4.09 -18.00 7.35
CA ALA A 186 2.65 -17.75 7.38
C ALA A 186 2.09 -17.86 8.81
N ASP A 187 2.41 -18.93 9.54
CA ASP A 187 2.01 -19.15 10.94
C ASP A 187 2.50 -18.00 11.85
N TRP A 188 3.73 -17.51 11.66
CA TRP A 188 4.26 -16.37 12.41
C TRP A 188 3.49 -15.07 12.12
N ALA A 189 3.13 -14.82 10.85
CA ALA A 189 2.37 -13.64 10.45
C ALA A 189 0.91 -13.72 10.93
N LEU A 190 0.21 -14.83 10.67
CA LEU A 190 -1.16 -15.11 11.07
C LEU A 190 -1.38 -14.97 12.58
N ARG A 191 -0.38 -15.32 13.40
CA ARG A 191 -0.39 -15.07 14.85
C ARG A 191 -0.67 -13.61 15.18
N TRP A 192 -0.07 -12.65 14.47
CA TRP A 192 -0.25 -11.22 14.76
C TRP A 192 -1.55 -10.64 14.20
N ILE A 193 -2.22 -11.36 13.29
CA ILE A 193 -3.55 -11.02 12.78
C ILE A 193 -4.60 -11.45 13.81
N THR A 194 -4.56 -12.73 14.17
CA THR A 194 -5.59 -13.41 14.99
C THR A 194 -5.47 -13.21 16.50
N ASP A 195 -4.32 -12.77 17.00
CA ASP A 195 -4.11 -12.56 18.44
C ASP A 195 -4.82 -11.31 18.97
N GLU A 196 -5.65 -11.50 20.00
CA GLU A 196 -6.41 -10.44 20.67
C GLU A 196 -5.63 -9.75 21.81
N GLU A 197 -4.53 -10.35 22.28
CA GLU A 197 -3.74 -9.85 23.42
C GLU A 197 -2.67 -8.80 23.04
N SER A 198 -2.27 -8.74 21.76
CA SER A 198 -1.23 -7.83 21.25
C SER A 198 -1.78 -6.44 20.92
N THR A 199 -1.07 -5.43 21.44
CA THR A 199 -1.44 -4.03 21.21
C THR A 199 -1.24 -3.64 19.75
N PHE A 200 -1.94 -2.61 19.30
CA PHE A 200 -1.73 -1.99 17.99
C PHE A 200 -0.25 -1.69 17.75
N GLY A 201 0.46 -1.18 18.76
CA GLY A 201 1.90 -0.91 18.67
C GLY A 201 2.78 -2.17 18.50
N GLU A 202 2.43 -3.29 19.13
CA GLU A 202 3.14 -4.57 18.96
C GLU A 202 2.86 -5.17 17.58
N ARG A 203 1.59 -5.14 17.14
CA ARG A 203 1.18 -5.59 15.80
C ARG A 203 1.78 -4.75 14.69
N LEU A 204 1.93 -3.44 14.88
CA LEU A 204 2.57 -2.54 13.91
C LEU A 204 4.07 -2.81 13.74
N VAL A 205 4.77 -3.23 14.81
CA VAL A 205 6.16 -3.70 14.73
C VAL A 205 6.25 -5.04 14.00
N ALA A 206 5.33 -5.96 14.28
CA ALA A 206 5.27 -7.24 13.60
C ALA A 206 4.97 -7.07 12.10
N PHE A 207 4.03 -6.20 11.76
CA PHE A 207 3.72 -5.81 10.39
C PHE A 207 4.95 -5.23 9.69
N ALA A 208 5.62 -4.24 10.27
CA ALA A 208 6.87 -3.69 9.71
C ALA A 208 7.99 -4.75 9.51
N ALA A 209 7.97 -5.86 10.26
CA ALA A 209 8.89 -6.98 10.06
C ALA A 209 8.46 -7.93 8.91
N VAL A 210 7.16 -8.05 8.61
CA VAL A 210 6.68 -8.75 7.41
C VAL A 210 7.14 -8.00 6.16
N GLU A 211 6.72 -6.74 6.01
CA GLU A 211 7.09 -5.88 4.88
C GLU A 211 8.62 -5.74 4.74
N GLY A 212 9.31 -5.49 5.88
CA GLY A 212 10.69 -5.05 5.89
C GLY A 212 11.75 -6.15 6.02
N ILE A 213 11.43 -7.33 6.55
CA ILE A 213 12.41 -8.41 6.81
C ILE A 213 12.07 -9.70 6.06
N PHE A 214 10.83 -10.21 6.14
CA PHE A 214 10.45 -11.53 5.60
C PHE A 214 10.55 -11.69 4.07
N PHE A 215 10.72 -10.59 3.35
CA PHE A 215 10.96 -10.57 1.91
C PHE A 215 12.36 -10.05 1.53
N SER A 216 13.11 -9.51 2.48
CA SER A 216 14.34 -8.75 2.22
C SER A 216 15.41 -9.59 1.52
N GLY A 217 15.63 -10.83 1.95
CA GLY A 217 16.62 -11.70 1.33
C GLY A 217 16.15 -12.28 0.00
N SER A 218 14.83 -12.48 -0.19
CA SER A 218 14.23 -12.82 -1.50
C SER A 218 14.44 -11.69 -2.52
N PHE A 219 14.18 -10.44 -2.14
CA PHE A 219 14.43 -9.27 -3.00
C PHE A 219 15.92 -9.16 -3.38
N ALA A 220 16.83 -9.30 -2.40
CA ALA A 220 18.27 -9.31 -2.66
C ALA A 220 18.70 -10.47 -3.60
N SER A 221 18.06 -11.62 -3.47
CA SER A 221 18.31 -12.79 -4.33
C SER A 221 17.87 -12.60 -5.78
N ILE A 222 16.78 -11.87 -6.03
CA ILE A 222 16.37 -11.49 -7.39
C ILE A 222 17.28 -10.37 -7.93
N PHE A 223 17.72 -9.43 -7.09
CA PHE A 223 18.70 -8.42 -7.51
C PHE A 223 20.08 -8.99 -7.86
N TRP A 224 20.46 -10.13 -7.30
CA TRP A 224 21.61 -10.89 -7.77
C TRP A 224 21.45 -11.38 -9.22
N LEU A 225 20.25 -11.78 -9.65
CA LEU A 225 19.96 -12.10 -11.05
C LEU A 225 20.08 -10.86 -11.95
N LYS A 226 19.64 -9.68 -11.47
CA LYS A 226 19.84 -8.39 -12.16
C LYS A 226 21.34 -8.12 -12.36
N LYS A 227 22.18 -8.32 -11.33
CA LYS A 227 23.65 -8.18 -11.42
C LYS A 227 24.27 -9.11 -12.47
N ARG A 228 23.64 -10.27 -12.72
CA ARG A 228 24.03 -11.26 -13.74
C ARG A 228 23.38 -11.03 -15.12
N GLY A 229 22.53 -10.02 -15.27
CA GLY A 229 21.83 -9.72 -16.53
C GLY A 229 20.86 -10.82 -16.95
N LEU A 230 20.10 -11.38 -16.00
CA LEU A 230 19.12 -12.45 -16.19
C LEU A 230 17.72 -11.97 -15.83
N MET A 231 16.70 -12.52 -16.50
CA MET A 231 15.27 -12.34 -16.19
C MET A 231 14.87 -10.84 -16.09
N PRO A 232 15.02 -10.06 -17.18
CA PRO A 232 14.76 -8.61 -17.15
C PRO A 232 13.35 -8.21 -16.69
N GLY A 233 12.32 -9.01 -16.99
CA GLY A 233 10.96 -8.79 -16.51
C GLY A 233 10.82 -9.01 -15.00
N LEU A 234 11.22 -10.18 -14.49
CA LEU A 234 11.26 -10.51 -13.06
C LEU A 234 12.06 -9.49 -12.24
N THR A 235 13.21 -9.06 -12.76
CA THR A 235 14.06 -8.10 -12.04
C THR A 235 13.46 -6.69 -12.04
N PHE A 236 12.70 -6.32 -13.07
CA PHE A 236 11.97 -5.05 -13.12
C PHE A 236 10.74 -5.04 -12.22
N SER A 237 9.94 -6.11 -12.15
CA SER A 237 8.82 -6.19 -11.18
C SER A 237 9.35 -6.14 -9.74
N ASN A 238 10.43 -6.86 -9.46
CA ASN A 238 11.13 -6.83 -8.16
C ASN A 238 11.64 -5.43 -7.78
N GLU A 239 12.00 -4.57 -8.74
CA GLU A 239 12.35 -3.15 -8.48
C GLU A 239 11.17 -2.32 -8.01
N LEU A 240 9.97 -2.57 -8.55
CA LEU A 240 8.77 -1.83 -8.18
C LEU A 240 8.22 -2.31 -6.84
N ILE A 241 8.09 -3.63 -6.67
CA ILE A 241 7.55 -4.22 -5.44
C ILE A 241 8.47 -3.92 -4.25
N SER A 242 9.79 -4.16 -4.34
CA SER A 242 10.71 -3.89 -3.21
C SER A 242 10.84 -2.40 -2.86
N ARG A 243 10.51 -1.48 -3.79
CA ARG A 243 10.37 -0.04 -3.52
C ARG A 243 9.10 0.24 -2.72
N ASP A 244 8.01 -0.43 -3.05
CA ASP A 244 6.70 -0.25 -2.42
C ASP A 244 6.69 -0.85 -1.00
N GLU A 245 7.22 -2.06 -0.80
CA GLU A 245 7.45 -2.64 0.54
C GLU A 245 8.35 -1.78 1.43
N GLY A 246 9.38 -1.15 0.83
CA GLY A 246 10.20 -0.17 1.54
C GLY A 246 9.39 1.04 2.01
N MET A 247 8.40 1.47 1.22
CA MET A 247 7.50 2.58 1.56
C MET A 247 6.45 2.16 2.59
N HIS A 248 5.94 0.94 2.54
CA HIS A 248 5.03 0.38 3.54
C HIS A 248 5.72 0.22 4.90
N THR A 249 6.96 -0.28 4.90
CA THR A 249 7.83 -0.36 6.09
C THR A 249 8.10 1.03 6.69
N ASP A 250 8.48 2.01 5.86
CA ASP A 250 8.65 3.42 6.27
C ASP A 250 7.36 3.97 6.90
N PHE A 251 6.19 3.63 6.34
CA PHE A 251 4.89 4.08 6.81
C PHE A 251 4.50 3.47 8.16
N ALA A 252 4.74 2.18 8.36
CA ALA A 252 4.54 1.52 9.66
C ALA A 252 5.43 2.16 10.74
N CYS A 253 6.68 2.51 10.42
CA CYS A 253 7.57 3.24 11.33
C CYS A 253 7.07 4.68 11.62
N LEU A 254 6.53 5.37 10.62
CA LEU A 254 5.91 6.69 10.80
C LEU A 254 4.73 6.62 11.77
N LEU A 255 3.78 5.70 11.56
CA LEU A 255 2.65 5.51 12.48
C LEU A 255 3.11 5.13 13.89
N PHE A 256 4.14 4.28 14.02
CA PHE A 256 4.73 3.91 15.31
C PHE A 256 5.29 5.14 16.05
N SER A 257 5.83 6.13 15.32
CA SER A 257 6.32 7.37 15.91
C SER A 257 5.22 8.28 16.48
N HIS A 258 3.98 8.14 16.02
CA HIS A 258 2.83 8.88 16.55
C HIS A 258 2.19 8.25 17.80
N LEU A 259 2.52 6.99 18.12
CA LEU A 259 2.06 6.32 19.33
C LEU A 259 2.71 6.95 20.58
N ARG A 260 1.88 7.20 21.60
CA ARG A 260 2.32 7.73 22.91
C ARG A 260 2.72 6.62 23.87
N LYS A 261 2.02 5.49 23.83
CA LYS A 261 2.29 4.25 24.56
C LYS A 261 2.87 3.24 23.57
N ARG A 262 4.19 3.09 23.61
CA ARG A 262 4.91 2.19 22.69
C ARG A 262 5.25 0.88 23.38
N PRO A 263 5.36 -0.24 22.65
CA PRO A 263 5.99 -1.45 23.16
C PRO A 263 7.40 -1.14 23.67
N HIS A 264 7.79 -1.77 24.77
CA HIS A 264 9.12 -1.61 25.34
C HIS A 264 10.19 -2.07 24.33
N PRO A 265 11.36 -1.42 24.21
CA PRO A 265 12.38 -1.78 23.21
C PRO A 265 12.82 -3.26 23.23
N ASN A 266 12.71 -3.94 24.37
CA ASN A 266 12.94 -5.39 24.48
C ASN A 266 11.87 -6.22 23.74
N THR A 267 10.60 -5.80 23.77
CA THR A 267 9.51 -6.42 23.00
C THR A 267 9.72 -6.20 21.52
N VAL A 268 10.01 -4.96 21.11
CA VAL A 268 10.34 -4.62 19.71
C VAL A 268 11.50 -5.49 19.21
N ARG A 269 12.62 -5.51 19.95
CA ARG A 269 13.78 -6.33 19.64
C ARG A 269 13.42 -7.82 19.56
N LYS A 270 12.59 -8.35 20.47
CA LYS A 270 12.15 -9.75 20.42
C LYS A 270 11.46 -10.07 19.09
N ILE A 271 10.43 -9.30 18.72
CA ILE A 271 9.64 -9.48 17.49
C ILE A 271 10.56 -9.46 16.26
N ILE A 272 11.39 -8.41 16.12
CA ILE A 272 12.35 -8.29 15.01
C ILE A 272 13.29 -9.50 14.94
N THR A 273 13.75 -10.01 16.09
CA THR A 273 14.74 -11.10 16.09
C THR A 273 14.14 -12.49 15.90
N GLU A 274 12.87 -12.68 16.23
CA GLU A 274 12.11 -13.85 15.77
C GLU A 274 12.01 -13.83 14.24
N ALA A 275 11.69 -12.67 13.65
CA ALA A 275 11.58 -12.51 12.20
C ALA A 275 12.91 -12.77 11.47
N VAL A 276 14.03 -12.20 11.97
CA VAL A 276 15.38 -12.45 11.41
C VAL A 276 15.74 -13.93 11.44
N ALA A 277 15.49 -14.64 12.53
CA ALA A 277 15.85 -16.06 12.65
C ALA A 277 15.09 -16.92 11.62
N ILE A 278 13.81 -16.62 11.40
CA ILE A 278 12.97 -17.31 10.40
C ILE A 278 13.43 -16.97 8.97
N GLU A 279 13.78 -15.71 8.69
CA GLU A 279 14.28 -15.30 7.36
C GLU A 279 15.65 -15.91 7.03
N GLN A 280 16.56 -15.97 8.01
CA GLN A 280 17.85 -16.65 7.86
C GLN A 280 17.67 -18.15 7.59
N GLU A 281 16.84 -18.84 8.36
CA GLU A 281 16.52 -20.27 8.15
C GLU A 281 15.91 -20.53 6.76
N PHE A 282 15.01 -19.66 6.30
CA PHE A 282 14.40 -19.76 4.98
C PHE A 282 15.44 -19.74 3.84
N LEU A 283 16.46 -18.88 3.92
CA LEU A 283 17.43 -18.66 2.85
C LEU A 283 18.78 -19.39 3.02
N THR A 284 19.00 -20.06 4.14
CA THR A 284 20.23 -20.84 4.39
C THR A 284 20.01 -22.34 4.47
N ASP A 285 18.83 -22.80 4.90
CA ASP A 285 18.51 -24.22 5.05
C ASP A 285 17.37 -24.66 4.11
N ALA A 286 16.20 -24.01 4.21
CA ALA A 286 15.01 -24.49 3.50
C ALA A 286 15.01 -24.18 1.99
N LEU A 287 15.50 -23.01 1.59
CA LEU A 287 15.69 -22.62 0.20
C LEU A 287 17.07 -21.95 0.03
N PRO A 288 18.17 -22.72 0.04
CA PRO A 288 19.52 -22.15 0.17
C PRO A 288 19.90 -21.23 -0.99
N VAL A 289 20.32 -20.00 -0.69
CA VAL A 289 20.80 -19.03 -1.70
C VAL A 289 22.06 -19.49 -2.45
N GLY A 290 22.73 -20.54 -1.97
CA GLY A 290 23.76 -21.27 -2.71
C GLY A 290 23.27 -21.85 -4.05
N LEU A 291 21.97 -22.13 -4.18
CA LEU A 291 21.33 -22.61 -5.42
C LEU A 291 21.47 -21.61 -6.59
N ILE A 292 21.51 -20.31 -6.30
CA ILE A 292 21.72 -19.21 -7.27
C ILE A 292 23.16 -18.67 -7.28
N GLY A 293 24.07 -19.31 -6.53
CA GLY A 293 25.48 -18.93 -6.44
C GLY A 293 25.79 -17.77 -5.48
N MET A 294 24.90 -17.46 -4.54
CA MET A 294 25.18 -16.52 -3.44
C MET A 294 25.76 -17.24 -2.21
N ASN A 295 26.46 -16.52 -1.34
CA ASN A 295 26.94 -17.05 -0.06
C ASN A 295 25.89 -16.85 1.05
N ALA A 296 25.66 -17.90 1.84
CA ALA A 296 24.68 -17.93 2.92
C ALA A 296 25.03 -16.99 4.08
N ASP A 297 26.31 -16.91 4.48
CA ASP A 297 26.77 -16.05 5.58
C ASP A 297 26.56 -14.57 5.25
N LEU A 298 26.84 -14.16 4.00
CA LEU A 298 26.55 -12.82 3.50
C LEU A 298 25.04 -12.54 3.42
N MET A 299 24.21 -13.54 3.12
CA MET A 299 22.76 -13.35 3.19
C MET A 299 22.29 -13.12 4.63
N CYS A 300 22.79 -13.90 5.59
CA CYS A 300 22.53 -13.68 7.02
C CYS A 300 22.94 -12.27 7.46
N GLN A 301 24.15 -11.83 7.08
CA GLN A 301 24.65 -10.49 7.39
C GLN A 301 23.81 -9.37 6.74
N TYR A 302 23.28 -9.60 5.54
CA TYR A 302 22.37 -8.65 4.88
C TYR A 302 21.02 -8.53 5.63
N ILE A 303 20.41 -9.67 6.00
CA ILE A 303 19.15 -9.70 6.77
C ILE A 303 19.32 -8.97 8.11
N GLU A 304 20.46 -9.18 8.79
CA GLU A 304 20.81 -8.47 10.03
C GLU A 304 20.99 -6.96 9.82
N CYS A 305 21.65 -6.54 8.73
CA CYS A 305 21.79 -5.13 8.37
C CYS A 305 20.43 -4.46 8.12
N VAL A 306 19.49 -5.17 7.48
CA VAL A 306 18.11 -4.70 7.26
C VAL A 306 17.35 -4.61 8.58
N ALA A 307 17.47 -5.61 9.45
CA ALA A 307 16.84 -5.62 10.77
C ALA A 307 17.34 -4.51 11.69
N ASP A 308 18.65 -4.21 11.68
CA ASP A 308 19.22 -3.08 12.43
C ASP A 308 18.73 -1.73 11.91
N ARG A 309 18.55 -1.59 10.58
CA ARG A 309 17.94 -0.40 9.99
C ARG A 309 16.50 -0.21 10.45
N LEU A 310 15.72 -1.29 10.52
CA LEU A 310 14.35 -1.27 11.02
C LEU A 310 14.28 -0.98 12.53
N LEU A 311 15.17 -1.56 13.34
CA LEU A 311 15.28 -1.23 14.77
C LEU A 311 15.53 0.26 14.99
N LEU A 312 16.46 0.85 14.23
CA LEU A 312 16.75 2.30 14.29
C LEU A 312 15.54 3.15 13.86
N ALA A 313 14.81 2.75 12.81
CA ALA A 313 13.59 3.43 12.37
C ALA A 313 12.46 3.38 13.42
N LEU A 314 12.38 2.28 14.17
CA LEU A 314 11.48 2.11 15.33
C LEU A 314 12.00 2.76 16.63
N GLY A 315 13.09 3.53 16.57
CA GLY A 315 13.67 4.23 17.72
C GLY A 315 14.40 3.34 18.73
N CYS A 316 14.78 2.12 18.34
CA CYS A 316 15.56 1.18 19.13
C CYS A 316 17.05 1.21 18.74
N GLU A 317 17.91 0.78 19.65
CA GLU A 317 19.33 0.53 19.34
C GLU A 317 19.48 -0.69 18.42
N LYS A 318 20.51 -0.67 17.57
CA LYS A 318 20.98 -1.84 16.81
C LYS A 318 21.20 -3.05 17.71
N LYS A 319 21.07 -4.25 17.15
CA LYS A 319 21.42 -5.52 17.80
C LYS A 319 22.65 -6.18 17.19
N TYR A 320 22.80 -6.16 15.86
CA TYR A 320 23.78 -6.98 15.15
C TYR A 320 25.07 -6.20 14.81
N ASP A 321 24.94 -4.91 14.54
CA ASP A 321 25.94 -4.01 13.94
C ASP A 321 26.54 -4.51 12.61
N SER A 322 25.76 -5.34 11.90
CA SER A 322 26.15 -5.95 10.62
C SER A 322 26.12 -4.91 9.48
N PRO A 323 27.22 -4.72 8.73
CA PRO A 323 27.26 -3.86 7.54
C PRO A 323 26.55 -4.53 6.36
N ASN A 324 26.14 -3.73 5.35
CA ASN A 324 25.62 -4.27 4.09
C ASN A 324 26.74 -5.01 3.31
N PRO A 325 26.62 -6.31 3.03
CA PRO A 325 27.61 -7.06 2.24
C PRO A 325 27.38 -6.97 0.73
N PHE A 326 26.24 -6.43 0.28
CA PHE A 326 25.79 -6.44 -1.11
C PHE A 326 25.84 -5.04 -1.73
N ASP A 327 26.97 -4.74 -2.38
CA ASP A 327 27.23 -3.52 -3.17
C ASP A 327 26.09 -3.15 -4.14
N PHE A 328 25.48 -4.16 -4.76
CA PHE A 328 24.40 -3.97 -5.72
C PHE A 328 23.13 -3.37 -5.07
N MET A 329 22.84 -3.69 -3.80
CA MET A 329 21.67 -3.15 -3.09
C MET A 329 21.78 -1.64 -2.84
N ASP A 330 23.00 -1.11 -2.68
CA ASP A 330 23.24 0.33 -2.57
C ASP A 330 23.04 1.02 -3.93
N MET A 331 23.54 0.41 -5.02
CA MET A 331 23.37 0.94 -6.38
C MET A 331 21.90 1.02 -6.80
N ILE A 332 21.08 0.04 -6.42
CA ILE A 332 19.64 0.01 -6.69
C ILE A 332 18.90 1.06 -5.85
N SER A 333 19.24 1.17 -4.57
CA SER A 333 18.70 2.21 -3.67
C SER A 333 18.97 3.63 -4.18
N LEU A 334 20.08 3.84 -4.90
CA LEU A 334 20.40 5.08 -5.60
C LEU A 334 19.61 5.25 -6.90
N GLN A 335 19.51 4.21 -7.74
CA GLN A 335 18.76 4.27 -9.00
C GLN A 335 17.25 4.50 -8.78
N GLY A 336 16.65 3.92 -7.74
CA GLY A 336 15.25 4.17 -7.38
C GLY A 336 14.98 5.62 -6.96
N LYS A 337 15.98 6.30 -6.39
CA LYS A 337 15.89 7.72 -5.98
C LYS A 337 16.12 8.71 -7.11
N THR A 338 16.90 8.37 -8.14
CA THR A 338 17.22 9.28 -9.25
C THR A 338 16.45 9.00 -10.54
N ASN A 339 16.36 7.75 -10.99
CA ASN A 339 15.85 7.45 -12.34
C ASN A 339 14.31 7.51 -12.47
N PHE A 340 13.56 7.20 -11.42
CA PHE A 340 12.10 7.01 -11.55
C PHE A 340 11.35 8.34 -11.74
N PHE A 341 11.68 9.34 -10.91
CA PHE A 341 11.13 10.70 -11.06
C PHE A 341 11.52 11.32 -12.41
N GLU A 342 12.78 11.20 -12.84
CA GLU A 342 13.23 11.79 -14.10
C GLU A 342 12.61 11.11 -15.33
N LYS A 343 12.50 9.77 -15.37
CA LYS A 343 11.89 9.07 -16.52
C LYS A 343 10.43 9.47 -16.73
N ARG A 344 9.55 9.24 -15.75
CA ARG A 344 8.11 9.48 -15.92
C ARG A 344 7.78 10.97 -16.08
N VAL A 345 8.49 11.87 -15.39
CA VAL A 345 8.34 13.32 -15.64
C VAL A 345 8.79 13.68 -17.06
N SER A 346 9.83 13.04 -17.61
CA SER A 346 10.24 13.30 -19.00
C SER A 346 9.19 12.87 -20.02
N ASP A 347 8.40 11.83 -19.76
CA ASP A 347 7.42 11.33 -20.73
C ASP A 347 6.11 12.16 -20.69
N TYR A 348 5.68 12.62 -19.52
CA TYR A 348 4.64 13.66 -19.43
C TYR A 348 5.13 15.02 -20.00
N SER A 349 6.39 15.38 -19.80
CA SER A 349 6.97 16.63 -20.35
C SER A 349 7.06 16.61 -21.88
N LYS A 350 7.33 15.45 -22.49
CA LYS A 350 7.35 15.28 -23.96
C LYS A 350 5.95 15.33 -24.59
N ALA A 351 4.90 14.99 -23.84
CA ALA A 351 3.52 15.02 -24.32
C ALA A 351 2.95 16.45 -24.48
N GLY A 352 3.67 17.49 -24.02
CA GLY A 352 3.08 18.81 -23.78
C GLY A 352 3.87 20.07 -24.16
N VAL A 353 5.02 20.02 -24.85
CA VAL A 353 5.58 21.21 -25.53
C VAL A 353 6.27 20.84 -26.85
N LYS A 354 5.60 21.12 -27.98
CA LYS A 354 6.25 21.43 -29.26
C LYS A 354 5.62 22.69 -29.86
N SER A 355 6.20 23.82 -29.49
CA SER A 355 6.06 25.08 -30.23
C SER A 355 7.46 25.67 -30.37
N ASP A 356 8.02 25.60 -31.58
CA ASP A 356 9.26 26.29 -31.91
C ASP A 356 9.11 27.80 -31.71
N ILE A 357 10.13 28.44 -31.14
CA ILE A 357 10.79 29.68 -31.58
C ILE A 357 11.85 30.00 -30.51
N GLY A 358 13.10 30.20 -30.91
CA GLY A 358 14.23 30.43 -30.01
C GLY A 358 14.51 31.91 -29.73
N GLY A 359 15.45 32.16 -28.81
CA GLY A 359 15.98 33.50 -28.51
C GLY A 359 15.66 33.97 -27.08
N PRO A 360 16.61 34.60 -26.35
CA PRO A 360 16.53 34.75 -24.90
C PRO A 360 16.05 36.14 -24.42
N THR A 361 15.48 36.23 -23.21
CA THR A 361 16.00 36.97 -22.02
C THR A 361 14.94 37.19 -20.92
N SER A 362 15.36 36.96 -19.66
CA SER A 362 15.04 37.67 -18.39
C SER A 362 13.62 38.17 -18.01
N ASP A 363 13.36 38.00 -16.69
CA ASP A 363 12.58 38.85 -15.77
C ASP A 363 11.05 38.68 -15.61
N ALA A 364 10.72 37.97 -14.51
CA ALA A 364 9.78 38.37 -13.46
C ALA A 364 8.62 39.33 -13.80
N LYS A 365 7.46 38.77 -14.16
CA LYS A 365 6.11 39.30 -13.81
C LYS A 365 5.00 38.33 -14.25
N LEU A 366 4.48 37.50 -13.34
CA LEU A 366 3.18 36.82 -13.49
C LEU A 366 2.67 36.24 -12.16
N LEU A 367 2.50 37.12 -11.16
CA LEU A 367 1.81 36.82 -9.90
C LEU A 367 0.75 37.89 -9.61
N TYR A 368 -0.14 38.18 -10.57
CA TYR A 368 -1.24 39.15 -10.38
C TYR A 368 -2.43 39.04 -11.37
N VAL A 369 -2.91 37.84 -11.73
CA VAL A 369 -4.11 37.69 -12.60
C VAL A 369 -5.01 36.51 -12.19
N LEU A 370 -5.35 36.38 -10.90
CA LEU A 370 -6.31 35.34 -10.45
C LEU A 370 -7.09 35.71 -9.16
N LEU A 371 -7.29 37.01 -8.89
CA LEU A 371 -7.97 37.49 -7.66
C LEU A 371 -9.04 38.57 -7.87
N GLU A 372 -9.47 38.85 -9.11
CA GLU A 372 -10.55 39.82 -9.42
C GLU A 372 -11.58 39.22 -10.39
N SER A 373 -12.38 38.26 -9.93
CA SER A 373 -13.57 37.77 -10.68
C SER A 373 -14.73 37.29 -9.79
N LEU A 374 -14.78 37.69 -8.51
CA LEU A 374 -15.87 37.35 -7.58
C LEU A 374 -16.34 38.55 -6.72
N ALA A 375 -16.39 39.76 -7.27
CA ALA A 375 -16.95 40.93 -6.59
C ALA A 375 -17.57 41.98 -7.53
N GLY A 376 -18.89 41.86 -7.81
CA GLY A 376 -19.73 42.89 -8.44
C GLY A 376 -19.41 43.24 -9.92
N GLY A 377 -20.34 43.70 -10.75
CA GLY A 377 -21.76 44.00 -10.53
C GLY A 377 -22.19 45.21 -11.38
N LEU A 378 -23.36 45.11 -12.02
CA LEU A 378 -24.13 46.18 -12.69
C LEU A 378 -23.64 46.72 -14.07
N SER A 379 -24.60 46.80 -15.01
CA SER A 379 -24.80 47.89 -15.99
C SER A 379 -23.76 48.08 -17.12
N SER A 380 -24.10 48.48 -18.35
CA SER A 380 -25.31 48.39 -19.20
C SER A 380 -24.86 48.66 -20.64
N ASP A 381 -25.58 48.15 -21.64
CA ASP A 381 -25.66 48.55 -23.06
C ASP A 381 -24.50 49.34 -23.74
N TYR A 382 -24.05 48.88 -24.92
CA TYR A 382 -24.61 49.33 -26.21
C TYR A 382 -23.79 48.91 -27.46
N PHE A 383 -24.50 48.82 -28.60
CA PHE A 383 -24.05 48.86 -30.02
C PHE A 383 -23.10 47.77 -30.58
N SER A 384 -23.70 46.91 -31.42
CA SER A 384 -23.09 46.37 -32.65
C SER A 384 -23.33 47.36 -33.83
N PRO A 385 -23.19 47.04 -35.13
CA PRO A 385 -22.45 45.97 -35.82
C PRO A 385 -21.57 46.49 -36.99
N THR A 386 -20.74 45.63 -37.58
CA THR A 386 -20.46 45.46 -39.04
C THR A 386 -19.16 44.63 -39.23
N ALA A 387 -18.84 44.02 -40.37
CA ALA A 387 -19.61 43.22 -41.34
C ALA A 387 -18.65 42.66 -42.41
N ARG A 388 -18.80 41.38 -42.81
CA ARG A 388 -18.29 40.79 -44.09
C ARG A 388 -16.74 40.75 -44.26
N SER A 389 -16.12 39.87 -45.06
CA SER A 389 -16.56 38.74 -45.90
C SER A 389 -15.33 38.04 -46.53
N MET A 390 -15.37 36.70 -46.73
CA MET A 390 -14.48 35.90 -47.63
C MET A 390 -12.97 35.88 -47.23
N ARG A 391 -12.09 34.91 -47.53
CA ARG A 391 -12.01 33.62 -48.30
C ARG A 391 -10.66 32.94 -47.88
N THR A 392 -10.29 31.66 -48.08
CA THR A 392 -10.84 30.48 -48.78
C THR A 392 -10.23 29.17 -48.22
N SER A 393 -10.94 28.04 -48.35
CA SER A 393 -10.42 26.68 -48.67
C SER A 393 -9.64 25.81 -47.66
N SER A 394 -10.07 24.54 -47.65
CA SER A 394 -9.31 23.30 -47.36
C SER A 394 -8.87 22.98 -45.92
N ARG A 395 -9.71 22.20 -45.23
CA ARG A 395 -9.45 20.76 -45.03
C ARG A 395 -10.72 20.03 -44.59
N ALA A 396 -10.99 18.89 -45.24
CA ALA A 396 -12.03 17.97 -44.82
C ALA A 396 -11.44 16.95 -43.83
N THR A 397 -12.11 16.73 -42.71
CA THR A 397 -12.09 15.46 -41.96
C THR A 397 -13.49 15.24 -41.37
N PHE A 398 -13.95 14.00 -41.41
CA PHE A 398 -15.27 13.58 -40.93
C PHE A 398 -15.48 13.86 -39.42
N LEU A 399 -16.66 14.37 -39.10
CA LEU A 399 -17.38 14.14 -37.84
C LEU A 399 -18.63 13.29 -38.17
N ILE A 400 -19.34 12.79 -37.14
CA ILE A 400 -20.44 11.80 -37.22
C ILE A 400 -19.83 10.38 -37.37
N LEU A 401 -20.05 9.39 -36.48
CA LEU A 401 -21.17 9.10 -35.56
C LEU A 401 -20.70 8.72 -34.15
N LEU A 402 -21.42 9.14 -33.10
CA LEU A 402 -21.87 8.25 -32.01
C LEU A 402 -22.93 8.94 -31.12
N SER A 403 -24.18 8.67 -31.47
CA SER A 403 -25.39 8.74 -30.64
C SER A 403 -26.39 7.84 -31.38
N PRO A 404 -27.08 6.88 -30.73
CA PRO A 404 -27.87 7.13 -29.51
C PRO A 404 -27.77 6.07 -28.40
N LEU A 405 -28.05 6.47 -27.16
CA LEU A 405 -29.18 5.94 -26.36
C LEU A 405 -29.25 6.62 -25.00
N LEU A 406 -29.86 7.81 -25.00
CA LEU A 406 -30.34 8.47 -23.80
C LEU A 406 -31.68 7.82 -23.40
N HIS A 407 -31.70 6.91 -22.43
CA HIS A 407 -32.94 6.46 -21.79
C HIS A 407 -32.68 5.88 -20.39
N ILE A 408 -33.68 6.04 -19.50
CA ILE A 408 -33.72 5.54 -18.11
C ILE A 408 -32.85 6.33 -17.11
N LEU A 409 -33.30 7.54 -16.76
CA LEU A 409 -33.60 7.94 -15.36
C LEU A 409 -34.15 9.39 -15.31
N VAL A 410 -35.40 9.58 -15.74
CA VAL A 410 -36.22 10.71 -15.30
C VAL A 410 -37.29 10.16 -14.37
N SER A 411 -37.22 10.56 -13.11
CA SER A 411 -38.13 10.14 -12.06
C SER A 411 -39.58 10.53 -12.38
N SER A 412 -40.51 9.60 -12.14
CA SER A 412 -41.94 9.88 -12.21
C SER A 412 -42.41 10.66 -10.98
N THR A 413 -42.36 12.00 -11.05
CA THR A 413 -43.01 12.88 -10.07
C THR A 413 -44.00 13.82 -10.76
N SER A 414 -45.26 13.38 -10.88
CA SER A 414 -46.41 14.26 -11.06
C SER A 414 -47.72 13.51 -10.85
N HIS A 415 -48.32 13.64 -9.67
CA HIS A 415 -49.77 13.83 -9.46
C HIS A 415 -50.06 13.90 -7.94
N MET A 416 -50.34 15.09 -7.41
CA MET A 416 -51.70 15.45 -6.96
C MET A 416 -51.82 16.84 -6.29
N TYR A 417 -52.86 17.54 -6.74
CA TYR A 417 -53.62 18.65 -6.13
C TYR A 417 -53.01 20.03 -5.79
N PHE A 418 -53.62 21.02 -6.45
CA PHE A 418 -53.77 22.43 -6.05
C PHE A 418 -54.61 22.58 -4.76
N THR A 419 -54.29 23.58 -3.92
CA THR A 419 -55.20 24.68 -3.53
C THR A 419 -54.46 25.75 -2.70
N PRO A 420 -54.81 27.05 -2.80
CA PRO A 420 -54.16 28.11 -2.05
C PRO A 420 -54.95 28.54 -0.80
N SER A 421 -54.25 29.00 0.24
CA SER A 421 -54.86 29.68 1.39
C SER A 421 -54.00 30.86 1.88
N HIS A 422 -54.67 31.93 2.28
CA HIS A 422 -54.15 33.30 2.35
C HIS A 422 -53.00 33.58 3.34
N CYS A 423 -52.18 34.57 2.95
CA CYS A 423 -51.42 35.42 3.87
C CYS A 423 -52.35 36.37 4.63
N HIS A 424 -52.17 36.53 5.95
CA HIS A 424 -52.50 37.77 6.63
C HIS A 424 -51.70 37.96 7.94
N ARG A 425 -51.01 39.11 8.02
CA ARG A 425 -50.20 39.67 9.12
C ARG A 425 -48.78 39.13 9.25
#